data_AF-A0AB39IQ13-F1
#
_entry.id   AF-A0AB39IQ13-F1
#
_cell.length_a   1.000
_cell.length_b   1.000
_cell.length_c   1.000
_cell.angle_alpha   90.00
_cell.angle_beta   90.00
_cell.angle_gamma   90.00
#
_symmetry.space_group_name_H-M   'P 1'
#
loop_
_entity.id
_entity.type
_entity.pdbx_description
1 polymer ?
#
loop_
_entity_poly.entity_id
_entity_poly.type
_entity_poly.pdbx_seq_one_letter_code
_entity_poly.pdbx_strand_id
1 'polypeptide(L)'
;MATGRWAIWTGAFNGAWHTLLDHPDFYTEISATAGFGYGLLKGVRMGIGDERWQQVGLKALAIVQDNIDAKGTLHNVSYGTRMGRTPQFYKDIPLQPTGYGQSLAILCLSKGLHFVN
;
A
#
# COMPACT_ATOMS: atom_id res chain seq x y z
N MET A 1 15.48 15.46 -14.42
CA MET A 1 14.05 15.73 -14.66
C MET A 1 13.41 14.44 -15.14
N ALA A 2 12.73 13.70 -14.26
CA ALA A 2 12.16 12.41 -14.59
C ALA A 2 10.81 12.59 -15.29
N THR A 3 10.75 12.12 -16.52
CA THR A 3 9.61 12.12 -17.44
C THR A 3 8.59 11.06 -17.03
N GLY A 4 7.40 11.48 -16.57
CA GLY A 4 6.10 10.85 -16.89
C GLY A 4 5.88 9.35 -16.62
N ARG A 5 6.59 8.72 -15.68
CA ARG A 5 6.32 7.32 -15.30
C ARG A 5 5.42 7.32 -14.06
N TRP A 6 4.19 6.83 -14.20
CA TRP A 6 3.21 6.78 -13.11
C TRP A 6 3.81 6.08 -11.88
N ALA A 7 3.88 6.81 -10.76
CA ALA A 7 4.56 6.38 -9.53
C ALA A 7 4.03 5.06 -8.93
N ILE A 8 2.85 4.59 -9.36
CA ILE A 8 2.33 3.27 -9.00
C ILE A 8 3.24 2.13 -9.47
N TRP A 9 3.94 2.28 -10.62
CA TRP A 9 4.78 1.22 -11.19
C TRP A 9 6.24 1.32 -10.77
N THR A 10 6.73 2.53 -10.47
CA THR A 10 8.12 2.76 -10.05
C THR A 10 8.28 2.85 -8.54
N GLY A 11 7.21 3.16 -7.81
CA GLY A 11 7.21 3.29 -6.35
C GLY A 11 6.99 1.99 -5.59
N ALA A 12 6.69 0.88 -6.28
CA ALA A 12 6.63 -0.45 -5.69
C ALA A 12 8.03 -1.05 -5.57
N PHE A 13 8.91 -0.45 -4.76
CA PHE A 13 10.15 -1.13 -4.37
C PHE A 13 9.72 -2.36 -3.55
N ASN A 14 9.69 -3.52 -4.21
CA ASN A 14 9.27 -4.81 -3.65
C ASN A 14 7.76 -4.98 -3.33
N GLY A 15 6.87 -4.13 -3.85
CA GLY A 15 5.41 -4.26 -3.66
C GLY A 15 4.83 -3.44 -2.50
N ALA A 16 5.64 -2.59 -1.87
CA ALA A 16 5.20 -1.61 -0.89
C ALA A 16 5.44 -0.19 -1.41
N TRP A 17 4.72 0.79 -0.88
CA TRP A 17 4.87 2.19 -1.25
C TRP A 17 5.31 3.03 -0.07
N HIS A 18 6.17 4.00 -0.35
CA HIS A 18 6.59 5.02 0.60
C HIS A 18 5.48 6.05 0.81
N THR A 19 5.43 6.66 1.99
CA THR A 19 4.42 7.68 2.32
C THR A 19 4.41 8.87 1.35
N LEU A 20 5.56 9.17 0.72
CA LEU A 20 5.67 10.00 -0.47
C LEU A 20 6.26 9.13 -1.60
N LEU A 21 5.51 8.98 -2.68
CA LEU A 21 5.77 7.96 -3.71
C LEU A 21 7.10 8.13 -4.46
N ASP A 22 7.62 9.35 -4.53
CA ASP A 22 8.85 9.74 -5.23
C ASP A 22 10.05 9.92 -4.28
N HIS A 23 9.88 9.64 -2.99
CA HIS A 23 10.94 9.73 -1.97
C HIS A 23 11.25 8.35 -1.37
N PRO A 24 12.18 7.58 -1.97
CA PRO A 24 12.46 6.20 -1.55
C PRO A 24 13.15 6.09 -0.19
N ASP A 25 13.67 7.19 0.36
CA ASP A 25 14.28 7.26 1.69
C ASP A 25 13.23 7.44 2.81
N PHE A 26 11.95 7.58 2.47
CA PHE A 26 10.87 7.76 3.43
C PHE A 26 10.32 6.41 3.88
N TYR A 27 9.63 6.36 5.01
CA TYR A 27 9.09 5.11 5.51
C TYR A 27 8.05 4.52 4.55
N THR A 28 7.97 3.19 4.53
CA THR A 28 6.92 2.44 3.84
C THR A 28 5.61 2.55 4.61
N GLU A 29 4.53 2.89 3.91
CA GLU A 29 3.21 3.11 4.50
C GLU A 29 2.27 1.96 4.12
N ILE A 30 1.79 1.24 5.14
CA ILE A 30 1.10 -0.04 4.92
C ILE A 30 -0.38 0.13 4.56
N SER A 31 -1.04 1.20 4.98
CA SER A 31 -2.45 1.42 4.61
C SER A 31 -2.61 1.77 3.12
N ALA A 32 -1.73 2.60 2.59
CA ALA A 32 -1.59 2.91 1.17
C ALA A 32 -1.20 1.66 0.38
N THR A 33 -0.25 0.88 0.89
CA THR A 33 0.12 -0.41 0.29
C THR A 33 -1.09 -1.35 0.21
N ALA A 34 -1.91 -1.45 1.25
CA ALA A 34 -3.15 -2.23 1.23
C ALA A 34 -4.18 -1.70 0.23
N GLY A 35 -4.36 -0.37 0.15
CA GLY A 35 -5.25 0.28 -0.81
C GLY A 35 -4.83 0.04 -2.26
N PHE A 36 -3.54 0.19 -2.58
CA PHE A 36 -3.00 -0.12 -3.90
C PHE A 36 -3.10 -1.60 -4.22
N GLY A 37 -2.74 -2.48 -3.30
CA GLY A 37 -2.90 -3.94 -3.45
C GLY A 37 -4.34 -4.32 -3.77
N TYR A 38 -5.31 -3.80 -3.02
CA TYR A 38 -6.73 -3.99 -3.28
C TYR A 38 -7.12 -3.51 -4.69
N GLY A 39 -6.77 -2.27 -5.04
CA GLY A 39 -7.13 -1.66 -6.33
C GLY A 39 -6.56 -2.42 -7.52
N LEU A 40 -5.30 -2.84 -7.44
CA LEU A 40 -4.63 -3.61 -8.49
C LEU A 40 -5.30 -4.97 -8.68
N LEU A 41 -5.49 -5.73 -7.60
CA LEU A 41 -6.13 -7.06 -7.66
C LEU A 41 -7.60 -6.97 -8.09
N LYS A 42 -8.32 -5.92 -7.67
CA LYS A 42 -9.69 -5.65 -8.13
C LYS A 42 -9.71 -5.32 -9.62
N GLY A 43 -8.77 -4.52 -10.12
CA GLY A 43 -8.63 -4.17 -11.53
C GLY A 43 -8.40 -5.40 -12.41
N VAL A 44 -7.54 -6.33 -11.97
CA VAL A 44 -7.33 -7.63 -12.65
C VAL A 44 -8.63 -8.42 -12.72
N ARG A 45 -9.36 -8.56 -11.61
CA ARG A 45 -10.66 -9.25 -11.57
C ARG A 45 -11.73 -8.65 -12.46
N MET A 46 -11.61 -7.35 -12.77
CA MET A 46 -12.53 -6.64 -13.67
C MET A 46 -12.10 -6.70 -15.14
N GLY A 47 -10.98 -7.35 -15.46
CA GLY A 47 -10.42 -7.37 -16.81
C GLY A 47 -9.79 -6.04 -17.26
N ILE A 48 -9.54 -5.11 -16.32
CA ILE A 48 -8.88 -3.82 -16.59
C ILE A 48 -7.35 -3.96 -16.50
N GLY A 49 -6.89 -4.71 -15.50
CA GLY A 49 -5.46 -4.91 -15.21
C GLY A 49 -4.89 -6.16 -15.88
N ASP A 50 -3.62 -6.09 -16.29
CA ASP A 50 -2.87 -7.21 -16.86
C ASP A 50 -2.15 -8.05 -15.77
N GLU A 51 -1.37 -9.05 -16.18
CA GLU A 51 -0.61 -9.91 -15.27
C GLU A 51 0.34 -9.12 -14.35
N ARG A 52 0.88 -7.98 -14.80
CA ARG A 52 1.78 -7.16 -13.98
C ARG A 52 1.04 -6.56 -12.81
N TRP A 53 -0.21 -6.16 -12.99
CA TRP A 53 -1.07 -5.68 -11.90
C TRP A 53 -1.28 -6.77 -10.87
N GLN A 54 -1.51 -8.01 -11.32
CA GLN A 54 -1.66 -9.15 -10.43
C GLN A 54 -0.38 -9.40 -9.63
N GLN A 55 0.76 -9.46 -10.30
CA GLN A 55 2.06 -9.70 -9.65
C GLN A 55 2.37 -8.62 -8.60
N VAL A 56 2.16 -7.35 -8.91
CA VAL A 56 2.38 -6.24 -7.96
C VAL A 56 1.37 -6.29 -6.82
N GLY A 57 0.09 -6.53 -7.12
CA GLY A 57 -0.97 -6.64 -6.12
C GLY A 57 -0.75 -7.80 -5.14
N LEU A 58 -0.24 -8.93 -5.61
CA LEU A 58 0.12 -10.08 -4.76
C LEU A 58 1.33 -9.80 -3.86
N LYS A 59 2.32 -9.05 -4.34
CA LYS A 59 3.43 -8.61 -3.48
C LYS A 59 2.95 -7.66 -2.39
N ALA A 60 2.07 -6.71 -2.73
CA ALA A 60 1.45 -5.82 -1.76
C ALA A 60 0.65 -6.60 -0.71
N LEU A 61 -0.13 -7.59 -1.13
CA LEU A 61 -0.88 -8.48 -0.24
C LEU A 61 0.04 -9.24 0.74
N ALA A 62 1.18 -9.74 0.28
CA ALA A 62 2.17 -10.40 1.14
C ALA A 62 2.71 -9.42 2.21
N ILE A 63 3.12 -8.22 1.80
CA ILE A 63 3.62 -7.19 2.72
C ILE A 63 2.57 -6.77 3.75
N VAL A 64 1.31 -6.64 3.33
CA VAL A 64 0.20 -6.35 4.26
C VAL A 64 0.06 -7.44 5.31
N GLN A 65 0.12 -8.71 4.92
CA GLN A 65 0.07 -9.85 5.85
C GLN A 65 1.24 -9.84 6.82
N ASP A 66 2.46 -9.56 6.35
CA ASP A 66 3.66 -9.48 7.18
C ASP A 66 3.60 -8.35 8.23
N ASN A 67 2.71 -7.38 8.05
CA ASN A 67 2.49 -6.25 8.97
C ASN A 67 1.28 -6.43 9.89
N ILE A 68 0.61 -7.59 9.84
CA ILE A 68 -0.48 -7.95 10.77
C ILE A 68 0.10 -8.84 11.87
N ASP A 69 -0.04 -8.41 13.11
CA ASP A 69 0.43 -9.20 14.24
C ASP A 69 -0.49 -10.38 14.59
N ALA A 70 -0.08 -11.21 15.55
CA ALA A 70 -0.84 -12.37 16.00
C ALA A 70 -2.22 -12.04 16.61
N LYS A 71 -2.49 -10.76 16.94
CA LYS A 71 -3.80 -10.28 17.42
C LYS A 71 -4.67 -9.75 16.29
N GLY A 72 -4.20 -9.79 15.04
CA GLY A 72 -4.90 -9.25 13.89
C GLY A 72 -4.76 -7.72 13.74
N THR A 73 -3.78 -7.10 14.41
CA THR A 73 -3.55 -5.65 14.32
C THR A 73 -2.59 -5.34 13.19
N LEU A 74 -3.04 -4.59 12.17
CA LEU A 74 -2.16 -3.97 11.19
C LEU A 74 -1.32 -2.84 11.81
N HIS A 75 0.00 -2.89 11.59
CA HIS A 75 0.99 -1.90 12.02
C HIS A 75 1.52 -1.05 10.85
N ASN A 76 2.43 -0.12 11.14
CA ASN A 76 3.11 0.74 10.15
C ASN A 76 2.15 1.55 9.27
N VAL A 77 1.11 2.08 9.91
CA VAL A 77 0.12 2.96 9.29
C VAL A 77 0.38 4.40 9.75
N SER A 78 0.50 5.31 8.80
CA SER A 78 0.57 6.75 9.06
C SER A 78 -0.70 7.20 9.78
N TYR A 79 -0.57 8.06 10.79
CA TYR A 79 -1.73 8.61 11.51
C TYR A 79 -2.53 9.62 10.66
N GLY A 80 -3.62 10.15 11.22
CA GLY A 80 -4.48 11.13 10.56
C GLY A 80 -3.68 12.29 9.97
N THR A 81 -3.63 12.34 8.63
CA THR A 81 -2.74 13.23 7.88
C THR A 81 -3.52 14.38 7.24
N ARG A 82 -3.26 15.60 7.69
CA ARG A 82 -3.75 16.83 7.03
C ARG A 82 -2.83 17.24 5.88
N MET A 83 -3.22 18.27 5.12
CA MET A 83 -2.33 18.86 4.13
C MET A 83 -1.05 19.43 4.79
N GLY A 84 0.10 18.90 4.37
CA GLY A 84 1.42 19.40 4.69
C GLY A 84 1.88 20.47 3.69
N ARG A 85 2.88 21.26 4.09
CA ARG A 85 3.51 22.25 3.20
C ARG A 85 4.93 21.87 2.79
N THR A 86 5.49 20.81 3.39
CA THR A 86 6.86 20.36 3.15
C THR A 86 6.90 18.82 3.07
N PRO A 87 7.85 18.22 2.35
CA PRO A 87 8.02 16.76 2.37
C PRO A 87 8.29 16.22 3.78
N GLN A 88 9.11 16.94 4.56
CA GLN A 88 9.44 16.58 5.94
C GLN A 88 8.19 16.40 6.83
N PHE A 89 7.15 17.21 6.63
CA PHE A 89 5.88 17.04 7.35
C PHE A 89 5.31 15.63 7.20
N TYR A 90 5.38 15.05 5.99
CA TYR A 90 4.89 13.69 5.73
C TYR A 90 5.84 12.62 6.28
N LYS A 91 7.15 12.90 6.30
CA LYS A 91 8.17 12.00 6.89
C LYS A 91 7.99 11.80 8.39
N ASP A 92 7.52 12.84 9.08
CA ASP A 92 7.44 12.88 10.55
C ASP A 92 6.08 12.43 11.10
N ILE A 93 5.17 11.94 10.26
CA ILE A 93 3.86 11.48 10.71
C ILE A 93 4.03 10.21 11.55
N PRO A 94 3.47 10.16 12.77
CA PRO A 94 3.57 8.98 13.62
C PRO A 94 2.96 7.75 12.95
N LEU A 95 3.64 6.61 13.12
CA LEU A 95 3.15 5.30 12.70
C LEU A 95 2.44 4.62 13.88
N GLN A 96 1.15 4.29 13.70
CA GLN A 96 0.37 3.59 14.72
C GLN A 96 -0.84 2.88 14.12
N PRO A 97 -1.40 1.85 14.79
CA PRO A 97 -2.63 1.22 14.36
C PRO A 97 -3.80 2.21 14.29
N THR A 98 -4.55 2.17 13.18
CA THR A 98 -5.70 3.06 12.95
C THR A 98 -6.88 2.30 12.33
N GLY A 99 -8.10 2.80 12.54
CA GLY A 99 -9.31 2.16 12.01
C GLY A 99 -9.36 2.08 10.48
N TYR A 100 -8.89 3.11 9.77
CA TYR A 100 -8.82 3.07 8.30
C TYR A 100 -7.75 2.10 7.81
N GLY A 101 -6.61 1.98 8.52
CA GLY A 101 -5.59 0.99 8.22
C GLY A 101 -6.15 -0.42 8.26
N GLN A 102 -6.83 -0.79 9.35
CA GLN A 102 -7.49 -2.09 9.47
C GLN A 102 -8.52 -2.32 8.36
N SER A 103 -9.33 -1.30 8.04
CA SER A 103 -10.36 -1.39 7.00
C SER A 103 -9.76 -1.65 5.61
N LEU A 104 -8.66 -0.98 5.28
CA LEU A 104 -7.94 -1.18 4.01
C LEU A 104 -7.27 -2.55 3.93
N ALA A 105 -6.70 -3.04 5.04
CA ALA A 105 -6.19 -4.41 5.11
C ALA A 105 -7.31 -5.44 4.88
N ILE A 106 -8.48 -5.29 5.51
CA ILE A 106 -9.62 -6.20 5.28
C ILE A 106 -10.02 -6.23 3.80
N LEU A 107 -10.10 -5.06 3.14
CA LEU A 107 -10.38 -4.99 1.71
C LEU A 107 -9.32 -5.75 0.88
N CYS A 108 -8.04 -5.50 1.17
CA CYS A 108 -6.92 -6.14 0.48
C CYS A 108 -6.94 -7.67 0.65
N LEU A 109 -7.06 -8.16 1.89
CA LEU A 109 -7.13 -9.58 2.23
C LEU A 109 -8.35 -10.25 1.58
N SER A 110 -9.53 -9.64 1.70
CA SER A 110 -10.76 -10.14 1.07
C SER A 110 -10.61 -10.25 -0.45
N LYS A 111 -9.88 -9.32 -1.08
CA LYS A 111 -9.57 -9.43 -2.51
C LYS A 111 -8.56 -10.53 -2.81
N GLY A 112 -7.56 -10.68 -1.95
CA GLY A 112 -6.53 -11.72 -2.02
C GLY A 112 -7.09 -13.15 -2.04
N LEU A 113 -8.20 -13.41 -1.35
CA LEU A 113 -8.89 -14.71 -1.34
C LEU A 113 -9.29 -15.22 -2.74
N HIS A 114 -9.34 -14.35 -3.75
CA HIS A 114 -9.63 -14.76 -5.13
C HIS A 114 -8.40 -15.15 -5.96
N PHE A 115 -7.21 -15.03 -5.38
CA PHE A 115 -5.92 -15.26 -6.04
C PHE A 115 -5.03 -16.26 -5.29
N VAL A 116 -5.47 -16.75 -4.14
CA VAL A 116 -4.85 -17.86 -3.40
C VAL A 116 -5.76 -19.08 -3.55
N ASN A 117 -5.19 -20.20 -4.00
CA ASN A 117 -5.86 -21.51 -4.05
C ASN A 117 -5.40 -22.35 -2.87
#